data_AF-A0A957CHF8-F1
#
_entry.id   AF-A0A957CHF8-F1
#
_cell.length_a   1.000
_cell.length_b   1.000
_cell.length_c   1.000
_cell.angle_alpha   90.00
_cell.angle_beta   90.00
_cell.angle_gamma   90.00
#
_symmetry.space_group_name_H-M   'P 1'
#
loop_
_entity.id
_entity.type
_entity.pdbx_description
1 polymer ?
#
loop_
_entity_poly.entity_id
_entity_poly.type
_entity_poly.pdbx_seq_one_letter_code
_entity_poly.pdbx_strand_id
1 'polypeptide(L)'
;SDLDQRFGPDFTQRISERITHEAERAAAKAERAAQQAAAKAERAAEQARRRAERNMRRSPGRPPAAPKPPAPPKRKASGEEQLKILKMVEQGIITPAEAATLLEALEN
;
A
#
# COMPACT_ATOMS: atom_id res chain seq x y z
N SER A 1 -40.53 -0.31 -10.00
CA SER A 1 -39.48 -0.46 -8.97
C SER A 1 -39.99 0.15 -7.67
N ASP A 2 -39.59 -0.35 -6.49
CA ASP A 2 -40.04 0.18 -5.19
C ASP A 2 -39.84 1.71 -5.03
N LEU A 3 -38.79 2.26 -5.65
CA LEU A 3 -38.52 3.70 -5.68
C LEU A 3 -39.59 4.51 -6.43
N ASP A 4 -40.13 3.94 -7.51
CA ASP A 4 -41.15 4.58 -8.36
C ASP A 4 -42.49 4.67 -7.62
N GLN A 5 -42.83 3.64 -6.83
CA GLN A 5 -44.02 3.62 -5.98
C GLN A 5 -43.91 4.58 -4.79
N ARG A 6 -42.70 4.88 -4.32
CA ARG A 6 -42.46 5.65 -3.09
C ARG A 6 -42.18 7.13 -3.32
N PHE A 7 -41.64 7.49 -4.48
CA PHE A 7 -41.24 8.87 -4.83
C PHE A 7 -41.75 9.35 -6.19
N GLY A 8 -42.37 8.47 -6.99
CA GLY A 8 -42.93 8.78 -8.31
C GLY A 8 -41.93 8.70 -9.47
N PRO A 9 -42.43 8.60 -10.72
CA PRO A 9 -41.62 8.45 -11.93
C PRO A 9 -40.71 9.64 -12.24
N ASP A 10 -41.09 10.85 -11.84
CA ASP A 10 -40.27 12.05 -12.05
C ASP A 10 -38.98 12.02 -11.21
N PHE A 11 -39.03 11.40 -10.03
CA PHE A 11 -37.85 11.28 -9.17
C PHE A 11 -36.84 10.30 -9.74
N THR A 12 -37.30 9.15 -10.24
CA THR A 12 -36.42 8.14 -10.83
C THR A 12 -35.77 8.66 -12.11
N GLN A 13 -36.49 9.42 -12.93
CA GLN A 13 -35.93 10.12 -14.10
C GLN A 13 -34.82 11.10 -13.72
N ARG A 14 -35.06 12.01 -12.76
CA ARG A 14 -34.05 13.00 -12.32
C ARG A 14 -32.80 12.35 -11.74
N ILE A 15 -32.95 11.26 -10.99
CA ILE A 15 -31.81 10.51 -10.46
C ILE A 15 -31.04 9.84 -11.60
N SER A 16 -31.73 9.25 -12.56
CA SER A 16 -31.11 8.61 -13.72
C SER A 16 -30.31 9.61 -14.55
N GLU A 17 -30.86 10.80 -14.82
CA GLU A 17 -30.18 11.90 -15.51
C GLU A 17 -28.95 12.41 -14.76
N ARG A 18 -29.01 12.49 -13.42
CA ARG A 18 -27.83 12.86 -12.61
C ARG A 18 -26.75 11.80 -12.68
N ILE A 19 -27.13 10.52 -12.59
CA ILE A 19 -26.18 9.41 -12.66
C ILE A 19 -25.50 9.38 -14.03
N THR A 20 -26.24 9.53 -15.13
CA THR A 20 -25.65 9.55 -16.48
C THR A 20 -24.69 10.72 -16.65
N HIS A 21 -25.10 11.92 -16.25
CA HIS A 21 -24.25 13.10 -16.35
C HIS A 21 -23.00 13.03 -15.44
N GLU A 22 -23.11 12.44 -14.25
CA GLU A 22 -21.93 12.18 -13.40
C GLU A 22 -21.02 11.11 -14.00
N ALA A 23 -21.57 10.04 -14.58
CA ALA A 23 -20.81 9.00 -15.25
C ALA A 23 -20.02 9.56 -16.44
N GLU A 24 -20.65 10.41 -17.27
CA GLU A 24 -19.98 11.09 -18.38
C GLU A 24 -18.84 12.00 -17.90
N ARG A 25 -19.07 12.78 -16.84
CA ARG A 25 -18.03 13.62 -16.23
C ARG A 25 -16.88 12.80 -15.65
N ALA A 26 -17.19 11.67 -15.02
CA ALA A 26 -16.18 10.77 -14.48
C ALA A 26 -15.35 10.14 -15.60
N ALA A 27 -15.98 9.68 -16.68
CA ALA A 27 -15.32 9.13 -17.85
C ALA A 27 -14.36 10.15 -18.49
N ALA A 28 -14.83 11.38 -18.72
CA ALA A 28 -14.00 12.44 -19.29
C ALA A 28 -12.79 12.81 -18.41
N LYS A 29 -12.95 12.77 -17.08
CA LYS A 29 -11.83 12.98 -16.14
C LYS A 29 -10.83 11.82 -16.17
N ALA A 30 -11.34 10.59 -16.18
CA ALA A 30 -10.51 9.39 -16.25
C ALA A 30 -9.68 9.36 -17.53
N GLU A 31 -10.27 9.71 -18.68
CA GLU A 31 -9.57 9.78 -19.95
C GLU A 31 -8.43 10.81 -19.92
N ARG A 32 -8.69 12.02 -19.43
CA ARG A 32 -7.65 13.06 -19.29
C ARG A 32 -6.53 12.63 -18.35
N ALA A 33 -6.86 11.99 -17.24
CA ALA A 33 -5.87 11.48 -16.29
C ALA A 33 -5.00 10.38 -16.94
N ALA A 34 -5.63 9.47 -17.69
CA ALA A 34 -4.92 8.41 -18.43
C ALA A 34 -3.97 9.00 -19.49
N GLN A 35 -4.41 9.98 -20.27
CA GLN A 35 -3.57 10.66 -21.26
C GLN A 35 -2.37 11.36 -20.60
N GLN A 36 -2.58 12.05 -19.47
CA GLN A 36 -1.49 12.69 -18.73
C GLN A 36 -0.51 11.66 -18.12
N ALA A 37 -1.02 10.55 -17.62
CA ALA A 37 -0.20 9.47 -17.08
C ALA A 37 0.66 8.83 -18.18
N ALA A 38 0.07 8.56 -19.35
CA ALA A 38 0.79 8.03 -20.51
C ALA A 38 1.91 8.98 -20.95
N ALA A 39 1.63 10.28 -21.10
CA ALA A 39 2.64 11.28 -21.48
C ALA A 39 3.77 11.40 -20.45
N LYS A 40 3.46 11.27 -19.15
CA LYS A 40 4.49 11.27 -18.09
C LYS A 40 5.32 9.98 -18.13
N ALA A 41 4.69 8.84 -18.33
CA ALA A 41 5.36 7.54 -18.42
C ALA A 41 6.33 7.50 -19.61
N GLU A 42 5.92 8.02 -20.77
CA GLU A 42 6.77 8.13 -21.96
C GLU A 42 8.02 8.98 -21.69
N ARG A 43 7.85 10.17 -21.11
CA ARG A 43 8.97 11.05 -20.73
C ARG A 43 9.90 10.40 -19.72
N ALA A 44 9.35 9.70 -18.73
CA ALA A 44 10.14 8.99 -17.73
C ALA A 44 10.94 7.84 -18.35
N ALA A 45 10.33 7.07 -19.26
CA ALA A 45 10.99 6.00 -19.99
C ALA A 45 12.13 6.53 -20.87
N GLU A 46 11.92 7.63 -21.58
CA GLU A 46 12.96 8.27 -22.40
C GLU A 46 14.13 8.75 -21.53
N GLN A 47 13.85 9.42 -20.41
CA GLN A 47 14.89 9.85 -19.47
C GLN A 47 15.66 8.66 -18.88
N ALA A 48 14.98 7.58 -18.53
CA ALA A 48 15.60 6.36 -18.03
C ALA A 48 16.52 5.74 -19.09
N ARG A 49 16.07 5.68 -20.36
CA ARG A 49 16.87 5.18 -21.49
C ARG A 49 18.13 6.02 -21.68
N ARG A 50 18.01 7.35 -21.71
CA ARG A 50 19.17 8.27 -21.84
C ARG A 50 20.16 8.12 -20.68
N ARG A 51 19.67 7.93 -19.45
CA ARG A 51 20.53 7.67 -18.27
C ARG A 51 21.23 6.33 -18.36
N ALA A 52 20.53 5.27 -18.76
CA ALA A 52 21.11 3.95 -18.95
C ALA A 52 22.21 3.96 -20.02
N GLU A 53 21.95 4.61 -21.15
CA GLU A 53 22.94 4.77 -22.22
C GLU A 53 24.17 5.56 -21.77
N ARG A 54 23.98 6.65 -21.02
CA ARG A 54 25.10 7.43 -20.46
C ARG A 54 25.91 6.61 -19.45
N ASN A 55 25.26 5.79 -18.64
CA ASN A 55 25.93 4.91 -17.67
C ASN A 55 26.71 3.80 -18.37
N MET A 56 26.17 3.20 -19.43
CA MET A 56 26.87 2.20 -20.25
C MET A 56 28.10 2.81 -20.94
N ARG A 57 27.99 4.04 -21.45
CA ARG A 57 29.12 4.74 -22.10
C ARG A 57 30.21 5.18 -21.11
N ARG A 58 29.87 5.44 -19.83
CA ARG A 58 30.81 5.91 -18.80
C ARG A 58 31.46 4.81 -17.96
N SER A 59 31.02 3.56 -18.08
CA SER A 59 31.53 2.49 -17.23
C SER A 59 31.67 1.16 -17.97
N PRO A 60 32.70 1.00 -18.82
CA PRO A 60 33.19 -0.33 -19.12
C PRO A 60 33.93 -0.84 -17.87
N GLY A 61 33.29 -1.72 -17.10
CA GLY A 61 33.98 -2.49 -16.07
C GLY A 61 33.92 -1.97 -14.64
N ARG A 62 32.77 -1.45 -14.16
CA ARG A 62 32.57 -1.40 -12.70
C ARG A 62 32.44 -2.85 -12.20
N PRO A 63 33.37 -3.37 -11.39
CA PRO A 63 33.19 -4.69 -10.79
C PRO A 63 31.91 -4.69 -9.93
N PRO A 64 31.21 -5.82 -9.82
CA PRO A 64 30.03 -5.91 -8.98
C PRO A 64 30.39 -5.41 -7.58
N ALA A 65 29.55 -4.52 -7.04
CA ALA A 65 29.73 -4.03 -5.68
C ALA A 65 29.78 -5.22 -4.73
N ALA A 66 30.78 -5.26 -3.84
CA ALA A 66 30.90 -6.31 -2.85
C ALA A 66 29.56 -6.47 -2.11
N PRO A 67 29.12 -7.71 -1.80
CA PRO A 67 27.87 -7.92 -1.10
C PRO A 67 27.89 -7.12 0.20
N LYS A 68 26.84 -6.33 0.43
CA LYS A 68 26.67 -5.63 1.70
C LYS A 68 26.71 -6.68 2.82
N PRO A 69 27.49 -6.48 3.89
CA PRO A 69 27.46 -7.39 5.02
C PRO A 69 26.01 -7.53 5.51
N PRO A 70 25.58 -8.73 5.91
CA PRO A 70 24.23 -8.93 6.41
C PRO A 70 23.98 -7.94 7.53
N ALA A 71 22.87 -7.20 7.45
CA ALA A 71 22.46 -6.32 8.53
C ALA A 71 22.40 -7.14 9.83
N PRO A 72 22.90 -6.62 10.96
CA PRO A 72 22.79 -7.32 12.23
C PRO A 72 21.31 -7.64 12.45
N PRO A 73 20.96 -8.88 12.85
CA PRO A 73 19.59 -9.23 13.10
C PRO A 73 19.06 -8.29 14.18
N LYS A 74 18.12 -7.42 13.80
CA LYS A 74 17.27 -6.76 14.78
C LYS A 74 16.57 -7.90 15.50
N ARG A 75 16.93 -8.14 16.77
CA ARG A 75 16.21 -9.06 17.63
C ARG A 75 14.81 -8.48 17.77
N LYS A 76 13.92 -8.85 16.85
CA LYS A 76 12.50 -8.78 17.10
C LYS A 76 12.30 -9.81 18.19
N ALA A 77 11.99 -9.36 19.41
CA ALA A 77 11.43 -10.28 20.38
C ALA A 77 10.30 -11.03 19.68
N SER A 78 10.50 -12.32 19.63
CA SER A 78 9.90 -13.23 18.68
C SER A 78 8.45 -13.45 19.12
N GLY A 79 7.49 -13.57 18.19
CA GLY A 79 6.11 -13.92 18.56
C GLY A 79 6.02 -15.18 19.43
N GLU A 80 7.05 -16.03 19.44
CA GLU A 80 7.19 -17.17 20.34
C GLU A 80 7.34 -16.78 21.82
N GLU A 81 8.08 -15.71 22.12
CA GLU A 81 8.28 -15.20 23.49
C GLU A 81 6.96 -14.62 24.03
N GLN A 82 6.23 -13.89 23.19
CA GLN A 82 4.88 -13.40 23.49
C GLN A 82 3.91 -14.56 23.78
N LEU A 83 3.90 -15.59 22.91
CA LEU A 83 3.05 -16.78 23.11
C LEU A 83 3.41 -17.53 24.39
N LYS A 84 4.69 -17.58 24.79
CA LYS A 84 5.11 -18.22 26.04
C LYS A 84 4.58 -17.46 27.26
N ILE A 85 4.66 -16.13 27.26
CA ILE A 85 4.11 -15.29 28.34
C ILE A 85 2.59 -15.50 28.46
N LEU A 86 1.87 -15.50 27.34
CA LEU A 86 0.42 -15.72 27.34
C LEU A 86 0.05 -17.11 27.90
N LYS A 87 0.80 -18.16 27.55
CA LYS A 87 0.61 -19.50 28.13
C LYS A 87 0.88 -19.54 29.63
N MET A 88 1.86 -18.77 30.12
CA MET A 88 2.15 -18.69 31.55
C MET A 88 1.00 -18.03 32.33
N VAL A 89 0.32 -17.05 31.73
CA VAL A 89 -0.90 -16.45 32.31
C VAL A 89 -2.04 -17.47 32.33
N GLU A 90 -2.27 -18.18 31.22
CA GLU A 90 -3.31 -19.21 31.11
C GLU A 90 -3.12 -20.33 32.14
N GLN A 91 -1.88 -20.73 32.39
CA GLN A 91 -1.50 -21.73 33.39
C GLN A 91 -1.46 -21.19 34.82
N GLY A 92 -1.64 -19.87 35.02
CA GLY A 92 -1.58 -19.22 36.34
C GLY A 92 -0.18 -19.16 36.95
N ILE A 93 0.88 -19.35 36.15
CA ILE A 93 2.28 -19.27 36.60
C ILE A 93 2.67 -17.82 36.91
N ILE A 94 2.08 -16.86 36.19
CA ILE A 94 2.25 -15.42 36.41
C ILE A 94 0.90 -14.73 36.41
N THR A 95 0.84 -13.58 37.07
CA THR A 95 -0.34 -12.72 37.06
C THR A 95 -0.47 -11.94 35.74
N PRO A 96 -1.68 -11.49 35.37
CA PRO A 96 -1.86 -10.62 34.20
C PRO A 96 -1.03 -9.34 34.26
N ALA A 97 -0.78 -8.80 35.47
CA ALA A 97 0.03 -7.60 35.66
C ALA A 97 1.51 -7.84 35.34
N GLU A 98 2.08 -8.95 35.82
CA GLU A 98 3.46 -9.34 35.51
C GLU A 98 3.65 -9.63 34.02
N ALA A 99 2.64 -10.24 33.38
CA ALA A 99 2.66 -10.48 31.94
C ALA A 99 2.71 -9.18 31.14
N ALA A 100 1.99 -8.13 31.55
CA ALA A 100 2.04 -6.82 30.88
C ALA A 100 3.45 -6.22 30.89
N THR A 101 4.14 -6.27 32.04
CA THR A 101 5.52 -5.78 32.17
C THR A 101 6.49 -6.57 31.30
N LEU A 102 6.34 -7.89 31.23
CA LEU A 102 7.18 -8.73 30.38
C LEU A 102 6.94 -8.47 28.89
N LEU A 103 5.69 -8.26 28.48
CA LEU A 103 5.35 -7.94 27.11
C LEU A 103 5.89 -6.57 26.68
N GLU A 104 5.79 -5.56 27.54
CA GLU A 104 6.35 -4.23 27.31
C GLU A 104 7.88 -4.25 27.16
N ALA A 105 8.57 -5.10 27.92
CA ALA A 105 10.01 -5.28 27.81
C ALA A 105 10.46 -5.94 26.50
N LEU A 106 9.56 -6.65 25.80
CA LEU A 106 9.83 -7.27 24.50
C LEU A 106 9.62 -6.30 23.32
N GLU A 107 8.79 -5.28 23.49
CA GLU A 107 8.45 -4.32 22.42
C GLU A 107 9.44 -3.14 22.28
N ASN A 108 10.41 -3.03 23.19
CA ASN A 108 11.49 -2.01 23.19
C ASN A 108 12.81 -2.53 22.61
#